data_AF-A0A562PG07-F1
#
_entry.id   AF-A0A562PG07-F1
#
_cell.length_a   1.000
_cell.length_b   1.000
_cell.length_c   1.000
_cell.angle_alpha   90.00
_cell.angle_beta   90.00
_cell.angle_gamma   90.00
#
_symmetry.space_group_name_H-M   'P 1'
#
loop_
_entity.id
_entity.type
_entity.pdbx_description
1 polymer ?
#
loop_
_entity_poly.entity_id
_entity_poly.type
_entity_poly.pdbx_seq_one_letter_code
_entity_poly.pdbx_strand_id
1 'polypeptide(L)'
;MTRDTASFFFTQSDQSKFGAIAVAASLAGLGGQAMATAANATSLEEEADFVQFRIDGVELKGWLWRSPFKEGDVVDVAAEWRDDHYEVLGVVRLADRTIALYPHCTRGRRTHVKNAMKWWFYVSLFFDIGMVALSAMLNTPVVEYWTGAFEDGFGWFMGGMHVVIAIAVYSMTKQWMPFVRVAEKVFQTLGLPNPAGVDLVKWSKGKHKPEDSFEYGAMFFRY
;
A
#
# COMPACT_ATOMS: atom_id res chain seq x y z
N MET A 1 20.11 -14.21 9.45
CA MET A 1 19.00 -13.24 9.33
C MET A 1 19.19 -12.18 10.39
N THR A 2 19.13 -10.92 10.02
CA THR A 2 19.27 -9.77 10.92
C THR A 2 18.11 -8.81 10.67
N ARG A 3 17.44 -8.36 11.73
CA ARG A 3 16.39 -7.33 11.64
C ARG A 3 17.05 -5.96 11.66
N ASP A 4 16.63 -5.09 10.75
CA ASP A 4 17.25 -3.78 10.54
C ASP A 4 16.20 -2.80 9.98
N THR A 5 16.47 -1.49 10.01
CA THR A 5 15.56 -0.47 9.51
C THR A 5 15.99 0.03 8.13
N ALA A 6 15.05 0.17 7.21
CA ALA A 6 15.31 0.75 5.91
C ALA A 6 14.07 1.48 5.37
N SER A 7 14.29 2.44 4.47
CA SER A 7 13.18 3.13 3.81
C SER A 7 12.78 2.39 2.54
N PHE A 8 11.61 1.74 2.58
CA PHE A 8 11.08 1.00 1.44
C PHE A 8 10.09 1.80 0.61
N PHE A 9 9.57 2.91 1.14
CA PHE A 9 8.40 3.62 0.64
C PHE A 9 8.77 4.90 -0.15
N PHE A 10 9.76 5.64 0.32
CA PHE A 10 10.08 6.98 -0.16
C PHE A 10 11.57 7.12 -0.49
N THR A 11 11.86 7.82 -1.59
CA THR A 11 13.25 8.12 -1.99
C THR A 11 13.75 9.37 -1.24
N GLN A 12 15.07 9.63 -1.20
CA GLN A 12 15.61 10.92 -0.70
C GLN A 12 14.97 12.14 -1.40
N SER A 13 14.49 11.97 -2.63
CA SER A 13 13.80 13.03 -3.36
C SER A 13 12.44 13.37 -2.74
N ASP A 14 11.75 12.39 -2.16
CA ASP A 14 10.45 12.59 -1.53
C ASP A 14 10.60 13.20 -0.14
N GLN A 15 11.65 12.84 0.60
CA GLN A 15 12.08 13.56 1.81
C GLN A 15 12.29 15.04 1.53
N SER A 16 13.01 15.35 0.45
CA SER A 16 13.30 16.72 0.04
C SER A 16 12.03 17.49 -0.35
N LYS A 17 11.06 16.83 -1.00
CA LYS A 17 9.74 17.42 -1.33
C LYS A 17 8.91 17.69 -0.07
N PHE A 18 8.83 16.74 0.86
CA PHE A 18 8.12 16.95 2.12
C PHE A 18 8.78 18.04 2.96
N GLY A 19 10.11 18.12 2.97
CA GLY A 19 10.85 19.23 3.55
C GLY A 19 10.47 20.58 2.92
N ALA A 20 10.43 20.66 1.59
CA ALA A 20 10.02 21.88 0.88
C ALA A 20 8.56 22.28 1.17
N ILE A 21 7.64 21.32 1.23
CA ILE A 21 6.23 21.56 1.58
C ILE A 21 6.10 22.03 3.02
N ALA A 22 6.85 21.43 3.97
CA ALA A 22 6.85 21.85 5.36
C ALA A 22 7.36 23.29 5.53
N VAL A 23 8.41 23.67 4.80
CA VAL A 23 8.93 25.06 4.78
C VAL A 23 7.89 26.02 4.19
N ALA A 24 7.29 25.69 3.06
CA ALA A 24 6.25 26.52 2.44
C ALA A 24 5.02 26.69 3.35
N ALA A 25 4.57 25.61 3.99
CA ALA A 25 3.47 25.64 4.96
C ALA A 25 3.81 26.51 6.18
N SER A 26 5.05 26.42 6.68
CA SER A 26 5.53 27.26 7.78
C SER A 26 5.52 28.75 7.42
N LEU A 27 6.01 29.10 6.22
CA LEU A 27 5.99 30.48 5.70
C LEU A 27 4.57 31.00 5.46
N ALA A 28 3.63 30.12 5.15
CA ALA A 28 2.22 30.45 4.99
C ALA A 28 1.43 30.55 6.32
N GLY A 29 2.09 30.41 7.48
CA GLY A 29 1.43 30.43 8.80
C GLY A 29 0.65 29.15 9.13
N LEU A 30 0.83 28.08 8.35
CA LEU A 30 0.17 26.77 8.52
C LEU A 30 1.01 25.86 9.43
N GLY A 31 1.26 26.32 10.66
CA GLY A 31 2.21 25.68 11.59
C GLY A 31 1.88 24.22 11.92
N GLY A 32 0.58 23.89 12.06
CA GLY A 32 0.15 22.51 12.31
C GLY A 32 0.45 21.57 11.14
N GLN A 33 0.21 22.03 9.91
CA GLN A 33 0.48 21.29 8.68
C GLN A 33 1.98 21.16 8.43
N ALA A 34 2.76 22.20 8.74
CA ALA A 34 4.22 22.17 8.69
C ALA A 34 4.80 21.11 9.64
N MET A 35 4.32 21.06 10.89
CA MET A 35 4.75 20.04 11.86
C MET A 35 4.37 18.63 11.42
N ALA A 36 3.13 18.41 10.99
CA ALA A 36 2.69 17.10 10.51
C ALA A 36 3.50 16.63 9.28
N THR A 37 3.81 17.55 8.37
CA THR A 37 4.61 17.24 7.17
C THR A 37 6.08 16.97 7.53
N ALA A 38 6.66 17.72 8.46
CA ALA A 38 8.00 17.49 8.96
C ALA A 38 8.13 16.16 9.72
N ALA A 39 7.16 15.83 10.57
CA ALA A 39 7.13 14.55 11.30
C ALA A 39 7.04 13.35 10.35
N ASN A 40 6.24 13.46 9.28
CA ASN A 40 6.19 12.46 8.23
C ASN A 40 7.51 12.36 7.45
N ALA A 41 8.24 13.46 7.26
CA ALA A 41 9.56 13.43 6.63
C ALA A 41 10.62 12.69 7.47
N THR A 42 10.43 12.60 8.79
CA THR A 42 11.36 11.91 9.71
C THR A 42 10.97 10.46 10.03
N SER A 43 9.72 10.04 9.78
CA SER A 43 9.18 8.71 10.13
C SER A 43 9.21 7.72 8.95
N LEU A 44 10.27 7.75 8.14
CA LEU A 44 10.32 7.06 6.82
C LEU A 44 11.04 5.72 6.83
N GLU A 45 11.59 5.32 7.97
CA GLU A 45 12.22 4.02 8.15
C GLU A 45 11.20 3.02 8.64
N GLU A 46 11.08 1.90 7.93
CA GLU A 46 10.25 0.77 8.33
C GLU A 46 11.17 -0.40 8.71
N GLU A 47 10.79 -1.14 9.75
CA GLU A 47 11.51 -2.35 10.14
C GLU A 47 11.27 -3.48 9.13
N ALA A 48 12.35 -4.10 8.69
CA ALA A 48 12.33 -5.28 7.82
C ALA A 48 13.47 -6.23 8.18
N ASP A 49 13.39 -7.45 7.66
CA ASP A 49 14.39 -8.48 7.88
C ASP A 49 15.30 -8.59 6.67
N PHE A 50 16.59 -8.33 6.87
CA PHE A 50 17.61 -8.64 5.87
C PHE A 50 17.95 -10.12 5.95
N VAL A 51 17.77 -10.80 4.81
CA VAL A 51 18.05 -12.23 4.67
C VAL A 51 19.24 -12.43 3.75
N GLN A 52 20.11 -13.36 4.12
CA GLN A 52 21.22 -13.83 3.31
C GLN A 52 21.33 -15.33 3.52
N PHE A 53 21.27 -16.09 2.43
CA PHE A 53 21.32 -17.55 2.45
C PHE A 53 21.79 -18.09 1.09
N ARG A 54 21.99 -19.40 1.01
CA ARG A 54 22.48 -20.08 -0.18
C ARG A 54 21.54 -21.21 -0.55
N ILE A 55 21.12 -21.26 -1.81
CA ILE A 55 20.31 -22.35 -2.38
C ILE A 55 21.06 -22.91 -3.58
N ASP A 56 21.26 -24.23 -3.63
CA ASP A 56 21.90 -24.93 -4.75
C ASP A 56 23.24 -24.31 -5.22
N GLY A 57 24.03 -23.80 -4.27
CA GLY A 57 25.31 -23.20 -4.61
C GLY A 57 25.27 -21.70 -4.92
N VAL A 58 24.08 -21.11 -5.09
CA VAL A 58 23.86 -19.70 -5.42
C VAL A 58 23.62 -18.89 -4.15
N GLU A 59 24.36 -17.80 -3.97
CA GLU A 59 24.14 -16.85 -2.88
C GLU A 59 23.01 -15.88 -3.22
N LEU A 60 22.08 -15.72 -2.28
CA LEU A 60 20.97 -14.79 -2.38
C LEU A 60 20.94 -13.90 -1.14
N LYS A 61 20.64 -12.62 -1.34
CA LYS A 61 20.43 -11.66 -0.25
C LYS A 61 19.32 -10.69 -0.61
N GLY A 62 18.69 -10.09 0.38
CA GLY A 62 17.66 -9.08 0.13
C GLY A 62 16.78 -8.82 1.34
N TRP A 63 15.76 -8.01 1.13
CA TRP A 63 14.84 -7.59 2.19
C TRP A 63 13.50 -8.29 2.11
N LEU A 64 13.08 -8.88 3.22
CA LEU A 64 11.71 -9.35 3.42
C LEU A 64 11.06 -8.50 4.51
N TRP A 65 9.78 -8.19 4.37
CA TRP A 65 9.07 -7.38 5.37
C TRP A 65 9.15 -8.03 6.76
N ARG A 66 8.91 -9.34 6.81
CA ARG A 66 9.20 -10.18 7.96
C ARG A 66 9.51 -11.57 7.48
N SER A 67 10.61 -12.18 7.94
CA SER A 67 10.95 -13.55 7.58
C SER A 67 10.51 -14.52 8.69
N PRO A 68 9.50 -15.37 8.46
CA PRO A 68 9.11 -16.44 9.39
C PRO A 68 9.93 -17.73 9.18
N PHE A 69 10.97 -17.70 8.34
CA PHE A 69 11.71 -18.88 7.90
C PHE A 69 12.90 -19.19 8.79
N LYS A 70 13.26 -20.47 8.84
CA LYS A 70 14.39 -21.00 9.61
C LYS A 70 15.23 -21.93 8.75
N GLU A 71 16.45 -22.16 9.19
CA GLU A 71 17.33 -23.14 8.57
C GLU A 71 16.68 -24.53 8.53
N GLY A 72 16.80 -25.21 7.39
CA GLY A 72 16.15 -26.49 7.13
C GLY A 72 14.76 -26.41 6.51
N ASP A 73 14.15 -25.22 6.39
CA ASP A 73 12.91 -25.06 5.63
C ASP A 73 13.13 -25.29 4.13
N VAL A 74 12.25 -26.06 3.51
CA VAL A 74 12.20 -26.19 2.04
C VAL A 74 11.38 -25.05 1.47
N VAL A 75 12.02 -24.22 0.66
CA VAL A 75 11.44 -22.99 0.13
C VAL A 75 11.65 -22.85 -1.38
N ASP A 76 10.71 -22.19 -2.06
CA ASP A 76 10.94 -21.59 -3.37
C ASP A 76 11.22 -20.09 -3.19
N VAL A 77 12.12 -19.54 -4.02
CA VAL A 77 12.55 -18.14 -3.93
C VAL A 77 12.36 -17.44 -5.27
N ALA A 78 11.71 -16.27 -5.22
CA ALA A 78 11.71 -15.32 -6.32
C ALA A 78 12.82 -14.30 -6.07
N ALA A 79 13.81 -14.29 -6.96
CA ALA A 79 14.93 -13.36 -6.93
C ALA A 79 15.15 -12.71 -8.30
N GLU A 80 15.77 -11.54 -8.29
CA GLU A 80 16.16 -10.78 -9.48
C GLU A 80 17.67 -10.53 -9.43
N TRP A 81 18.39 -10.74 -10.54
CA TRP A 81 19.81 -10.38 -10.60
C TRP A 81 19.95 -8.85 -10.56
N ARG A 82 20.75 -8.34 -9.63
CA ARG A 82 21.06 -6.91 -9.45
C ARG A 82 22.54 -6.72 -9.23
N ASP A 83 23.17 -5.95 -10.11
CA ASP A 83 24.58 -5.59 -10.10
C ASP A 83 25.53 -6.81 -9.98
N ASP A 84 25.74 -7.29 -8.75
CA ASP A 84 26.66 -8.36 -8.38
C ASP A 84 26.01 -9.57 -7.67
N HIS A 85 24.70 -9.56 -7.41
CA HIS A 85 24.03 -10.60 -6.64
C HIS A 85 22.56 -10.87 -7.06
N TYR A 86 21.99 -11.97 -6.55
CA TYR A 86 20.56 -12.21 -6.61
C TYR A 86 19.84 -11.55 -5.44
N GLU A 87 19.06 -10.50 -5.72
CA GLU A 87 18.20 -9.80 -4.77
C GLU A 87 16.93 -10.63 -4.53
N VAL A 88 16.68 -11.02 -3.29
CA VAL A 88 15.48 -11.77 -2.87
C VAL A 88 14.28 -10.82 -2.81
N LEU A 89 13.22 -11.13 -3.56
CA LEU A 89 11.98 -10.35 -3.61
C LEU A 89 10.81 -11.08 -2.95
N GLY A 90 10.89 -12.40 -2.81
CA GLY A 90 9.93 -13.18 -2.04
C GLY A 90 10.36 -14.63 -1.87
N VAL A 91 9.92 -15.22 -0.77
CA VAL A 91 10.23 -16.59 -0.37
C VAL A 91 8.94 -17.27 0.05
N VAL A 92 8.72 -18.51 -0.38
CA VAL A 92 7.59 -19.33 0.04
C VAL A 92 8.06 -20.65 0.61
N ARG A 93 7.63 -20.98 1.83
CA ARG A 93 7.81 -22.30 2.43
C ARG A 93 6.80 -23.27 1.84
N LEU A 94 7.28 -24.37 1.25
CA LEU A 94 6.42 -25.32 0.53
C LEU A 94 5.50 -26.12 1.46
N ALA A 95 5.95 -26.40 2.69
CA ALA A 95 5.23 -27.23 3.64
C ALA A 95 3.84 -26.69 4.00
N ASP A 96 3.69 -25.37 4.10
CA ASP A 96 2.44 -24.73 4.52
C ASP A 96 2.05 -23.49 3.71
N ARG A 97 2.74 -23.24 2.59
CA ARG A 97 2.52 -22.08 1.71
C ARG A 97 2.62 -20.74 2.43
N THR A 98 3.42 -20.67 3.49
CA THR A 98 3.78 -19.40 4.12
C THR A 98 4.70 -18.63 3.18
N ILE A 99 4.33 -17.41 2.83
CA ILE A 99 5.05 -16.52 1.92
C ILE A 99 5.41 -15.21 2.63
N ALA A 100 6.65 -14.79 2.49
CA ALA A 100 7.08 -13.45 2.85
C ALA A 100 7.69 -12.77 1.62
N LEU A 101 7.47 -11.47 1.49
CA LEU A 101 7.88 -10.70 0.33
C LEU A 101 8.64 -9.46 0.75
N TYR A 102 9.29 -8.84 -0.21
CA TYR A 102 9.73 -7.45 -0.11
C TYR A 102 8.56 -6.57 0.39
N PRO A 103 8.83 -5.54 1.22
CA PRO A 103 7.79 -4.70 1.80
C PRO A 103 6.77 -4.18 0.78
N HIS A 104 5.51 -4.10 1.23
CA HIS A 104 4.34 -3.64 0.46
C HIS A 104 3.91 -4.50 -0.74
N CYS A 105 4.64 -5.58 -1.06
CA CYS A 105 4.35 -6.47 -2.19
C CYS A 105 3.23 -7.48 -1.89
N THR A 106 2.05 -7.00 -1.47
CA THR A 106 0.98 -7.84 -0.91
C THR A 106 -0.13 -8.19 -1.90
N ARG A 107 -0.23 -7.47 -3.03
CA ARG A 107 -1.36 -7.56 -3.98
C ARG A 107 -0.92 -7.42 -5.42
N GLY A 108 -1.62 -8.13 -6.31
CA GLY A 108 -1.47 -7.99 -7.75
C GLY A 108 -2.19 -6.75 -8.29
N ARG A 109 -1.83 -6.34 -9.52
CA ARG A 109 -2.30 -5.08 -10.12
C ARG A 109 -3.80 -4.95 -10.23
N ARG A 110 -4.48 -6.00 -10.68
CA ARG A 110 -5.93 -5.97 -10.87
C ARG A 110 -6.65 -5.85 -9.52
N THR A 111 -6.17 -6.54 -8.49
CA THR A 111 -6.70 -6.40 -7.12
C THR A 111 -6.49 -4.98 -6.61
N HIS A 112 -5.28 -4.44 -6.76
CA HIS A 112 -4.94 -3.08 -6.31
C HIS A 112 -5.85 -2.02 -6.94
N VAL A 113 -6.01 -2.06 -8.27
CA VAL A 113 -6.87 -1.11 -8.99
C VAL A 113 -8.35 -1.31 -8.64
N LYS A 114 -8.84 -2.54 -8.52
CA LYS A 114 -10.22 -2.81 -8.08
C LYS A 114 -10.49 -2.26 -6.68
N ASN A 115 -9.53 -2.41 -5.76
CA ASN A 115 -9.65 -1.86 -4.42
C ASN A 115 -9.66 -0.32 -4.43
N ALA A 116 -8.84 0.31 -5.26
CA ALA A 116 -8.85 1.77 -5.46
C ALA A 116 -10.22 2.26 -5.97
N MET A 117 -10.77 1.63 -7.01
CA MET A 117 -12.11 1.97 -7.54
C MET A 117 -13.21 1.82 -6.49
N LYS A 118 -13.13 0.77 -5.67
CA LYS A 118 -14.06 0.53 -4.56
C LYS A 118 -13.98 1.66 -3.52
N TRP A 119 -12.78 2.08 -3.13
CA TRP A 119 -12.59 3.16 -2.17
C TRP A 119 -12.99 4.53 -2.72
N TRP A 120 -12.72 4.80 -4.00
CA TRP A 120 -13.23 5.98 -4.68
C TRP A 120 -14.76 6.07 -4.56
N PHE A 121 -15.46 4.97 -4.90
CA PHE A 121 -16.91 4.92 -4.79
C PHE A 121 -17.41 5.16 -3.36
N TYR A 122 -16.79 4.53 -2.35
CA TYR A 122 -17.19 4.75 -0.96
C TYR A 122 -16.96 6.16 -0.45
N VAL A 123 -15.84 6.79 -0.81
CA VAL A 123 -15.54 8.16 -0.38
C VAL A 123 -16.49 9.15 -1.06
N SER A 124 -16.75 8.98 -2.36
CA SER A 124 -17.74 9.79 -3.09
C SER A 124 -19.14 9.61 -2.52
N LEU A 125 -19.59 8.37 -2.29
CA LEU A 125 -20.90 8.12 -1.70
C LEU A 125 -21.03 8.71 -0.29
N PHE A 126 -19.99 8.58 0.53
CA PHE A 126 -19.98 9.16 1.88
C PHE A 126 -20.08 10.69 1.85
N PHE A 127 -19.38 11.33 0.91
CA PHE A 127 -19.49 12.76 0.67
C PHE A 127 -20.92 13.16 0.29
N ASP A 128 -21.55 12.46 -0.67
CA ASP A 128 -22.92 12.74 -1.09
C ASP A 128 -23.94 12.55 0.03
N ILE A 129 -23.79 11.49 0.84
CA ILE A 129 -24.62 11.27 2.04
C ILE A 129 -24.46 12.43 3.02
N GLY A 130 -23.25 12.95 3.20
CA GLY A 130 -22.99 14.12 4.02
C GLY A 130 -23.73 15.36 3.52
N MET A 131 -23.77 15.58 2.21
CA MET A 131 -24.50 16.70 1.59
C MET A 131 -26.01 16.56 1.77
N VAL A 132 -26.55 15.34 1.62
CA VAL A 132 -27.96 15.05 1.89
C VAL A 132 -28.31 15.28 3.37
N ALA A 133 -27.44 14.86 4.29
CA ALA A 133 -27.63 15.11 5.72
C ALA A 133 -27.64 16.61 6.04
N LEU A 134 -26.74 17.38 5.42
CA LEU A 134 -26.70 18.83 5.55
C LEU A 134 -28.00 19.48 5.03
N SER A 135 -28.51 19.05 3.87
CA SER A 135 -29.81 19.48 3.34
C SER A 135 -30.95 19.24 4.33
N ALA A 136 -30.97 18.06 4.95
CA ALA A 136 -31.98 17.71 5.94
C ALA A 136 -31.89 18.61 7.19
N MET A 137 -30.68 18.94 7.65
CA MET A 137 -30.49 19.88 8.76
C MET A 137 -30.99 21.30 8.44
N LEU A 138 -30.94 21.69 7.17
CA LEU A 138 -31.47 22.97 6.68
C LEU A 138 -32.98 22.92 6.39
N ASN A 139 -33.67 21.80 6.69
CA ASN A 139 -35.07 21.54 6.35
C ASN A 139 -35.39 21.71 4.86
N THR A 140 -34.38 21.57 3.99
CA THR A 140 -34.56 21.64 2.55
C THR A 140 -34.84 20.23 2.02
N PRO A 141 -35.94 20.01 1.27
CA PRO A 141 -36.19 18.73 0.60
C PRO A 141 -35.03 18.35 -0.31
N VAL A 142 -34.65 17.07 -0.32
CA VAL A 142 -33.51 16.57 -1.12
C VAL A 142 -33.60 16.98 -2.58
N VAL A 143 -34.79 16.90 -3.18
CA VAL A 143 -34.98 17.25 -4.59
C VAL A 143 -34.70 18.74 -4.80
N GLU A 144 -35.25 19.60 -3.94
CA GLU A 144 -35.07 21.06 -4.00
C GLU A 144 -33.62 21.46 -3.76
N TYR A 145 -32.94 20.79 -2.83
CA TYR A 145 -31.52 20.99 -2.58
C TYR A 145 -30.68 20.69 -3.82
N TRP A 146 -30.92 19.54 -4.47
CA TRP A 146 -30.17 19.17 -5.67
C TRP A 146 -30.52 20.04 -6.87
N THR A 147 -31.80 20.33 -7.11
CA THR A 147 -32.20 21.20 -8.24
C THR A 147 -31.68 22.62 -8.05
N GLY A 148 -31.83 23.20 -6.86
CA GLY A 148 -31.30 24.52 -6.52
C GLY A 148 -29.77 24.55 -6.61
N ALA A 149 -29.08 23.49 -6.13
CA ALA A 149 -27.64 23.38 -6.28
C ALA A 149 -27.17 23.44 -7.74
N PHE A 150 -27.87 22.78 -8.67
CA PHE A 150 -27.50 22.85 -10.09
C PHE A 150 -27.84 24.21 -10.72
N GLU A 151 -28.98 24.81 -10.36
CA GLU A 151 -29.42 26.13 -10.84
C GLU A 151 -28.50 27.26 -10.39
N ASP A 152 -28.06 27.24 -9.12
CA ASP A 152 -27.18 28.25 -8.52
C ASP A 152 -25.69 28.04 -8.86
N GLY A 153 -25.37 27.04 -9.69
CA GLY A 153 -24.01 26.69 -10.08
C GLY A 153 -23.21 25.92 -9.03
N PHE A 154 -23.78 25.60 -7.87
CA PHE A 154 -23.20 24.70 -6.86
C PHE A 154 -22.97 23.27 -7.38
N GLY A 155 -23.67 22.87 -8.45
CA GLY A 155 -23.40 21.63 -9.19
C GLY A 155 -21.95 21.54 -9.71
N TRP A 156 -21.33 22.67 -10.07
CA TRP A 156 -19.91 22.71 -10.46
C TRP A 156 -18.98 22.45 -9.28
N PHE A 157 -19.33 22.94 -8.09
CA PHE A 157 -18.59 22.64 -6.86
C PHE A 157 -18.65 21.14 -6.55
N MET A 158 -19.85 20.54 -6.64
CA MET A 158 -20.04 19.11 -6.41
C MET A 158 -19.27 18.23 -7.42
N GLY A 159 -19.35 18.57 -8.72
CA GLY A 159 -18.57 17.91 -9.76
C GLY A 159 -17.06 18.08 -9.53
N GLY A 160 -16.63 19.29 -9.16
CA GLY A 160 -15.25 19.60 -8.80
C GLY A 160 -14.74 18.77 -7.63
N MET A 161 -15.56 18.59 -6.58
CA MET A 161 -15.20 17.75 -5.43
C MET A 161 -15.02 16.29 -5.82
N HIS A 162 -15.87 15.74 -6.69
CA HIS A 162 -15.69 14.38 -7.21
C HIS A 162 -14.40 14.22 -8.02
N VAL A 163 -14.04 15.23 -8.82
CA VAL A 163 -12.77 15.26 -9.55
C VAL A 163 -11.59 15.30 -8.57
N VAL A 164 -11.64 16.11 -7.52
CA VAL A 164 -10.59 16.16 -6.48
C VAL A 164 -10.44 14.80 -5.79
N ILE A 165 -11.55 14.15 -5.40
CA ILE A 165 -11.54 12.82 -4.79
C ILE A 165 -10.93 11.79 -5.76
N ALA A 166 -11.32 11.82 -7.04
CA ALA A 166 -10.79 10.93 -8.05
C ALA A 166 -9.27 11.13 -8.27
N ILE A 167 -8.81 12.38 -8.33
CA ILE A 167 -7.38 12.71 -8.42
C ILE A 167 -6.61 12.20 -7.20
N ALA A 168 -7.15 12.40 -5.99
CA ALA A 168 -6.53 11.92 -4.76
C ALA A 168 -6.39 10.39 -4.77
N VAL A 169 -7.46 9.66 -5.07
CA VAL A 169 -7.42 8.19 -5.15
C VAL A 169 -6.48 7.72 -6.25
N TYR A 170 -6.49 8.35 -7.42
CA TYR A 170 -5.58 8.01 -8.51
C TYR A 170 -4.11 8.23 -8.12
N SER A 171 -3.79 9.38 -7.53
CA SER A 171 -2.45 9.71 -7.05
C SER A 171 -1.95 8.67 -6.05
N MET A 172 -2.79 8.34 -5.06
CA MET A 172 -2.48 7.30 -4.09
C MET A 172 -2.32 5.94 -4.74
N THR A 173 -3.16 5.59 -5.71
CA THR A 173 -3.04 4.29 -6.41
C THR A 173 -1.75 4.19 -7.18
N LYS A 174 -1.38 5.28 -7.89
CA LYS A 174 -0.18 5.38 -8.72
C LYS A 174 1.10 5.25 -7.90
N GLN A 175 1.16 5.86 -6.71
CA GLN A 175 2.37 5.82 -5.87
C GLN A 175 2.80 4.39 -5.51
N TRP A 176 1.83 3.48 -5.36
CA TRP A 176 2.05 2.09 -4.96
C TRP A 176 2.29 1.12 -6.13
N MET A 177 2.12 1.58 -7.37
CA MET A 177 2.24 0.73 -8.57
C MET A 177 3.61 0.04 -8.73
N PRO A 178 4.76 0.63 -8.35
CA PRO A 178 6.04 -0.07 -8.41
C PRO A 178 6.04 -1.38 -7.59
N PHE A 179 5.62 -1.34 -6.33
CA PHE A 179 5.53 -2.53 -5.46
C PHE A 179 4.55 -3.56 -6.00
N VAL A 180 3.40 -3.09 -6.50
CA VAL A 180 2.37 -3.95 -7.09
C VAL A 180 2.90 -4.70 -8.32
N ARG A 181 3.75 -4.07 -9.14
CA ARG A 181 4.39 -4.72 -10.29
C ARG A 181 5.44 -5.74 -9.85
N VAL A 182 6.21 -5.43 -8.80
CA VAL A 182 7.17 -6.38 -8.21
C VAL A 182 6.42 -7.59 -7.64
N ALA A 183 5.36 -7.37 -6.86
CA ALA A 183 4.50 -8.41 -6.31
C ALA A 183 3.94 -9.33 -7.42
N GLU A 184 3.39 -8.75 -8.49
CA GLU A 184 2.86 -9.53 -9.63
C GLU A 184 3.93 -10.40 -10.30
N LYS A 185 5.16 -9.87 -10.48
CA LYS A 185 6.30 -10.65 -10.98
C LYS A 185 6.67 -11.77 -10.02
N VAL A 186 6.77 -11.49 -8.71
CA VAL A 186 7.06 -12.50 -7.68
C VAL A 186 5.99 -13.61 -7.69
N PHE A 187 4.71 -13.24 -7.73
CA PHE A 187 3.61 -14.21 -7.81
C PHE A 187 3.69 -15.06 -9.08
N GLN A 188 4.08 -14.47 -10.20
CA GLN A 188 4.30 -15.21 -11.45
C GLN A 188 5.49 -16.17 -11.32
N THR A 189 6.63 -15.72 -10.79
CA THR A 189 7.83 -16.54 -10.58
C THR A 189 7.57 -17.70 -9.62
N LEU A 190 6.80 -17.48 -8.56
CA LEU A 190 6.41 -18.52 -7.58
C LEU A 190 5.21 -19.37 -8.06
N GLY A 191 4.73 -19.17 -9.29
CA GLY A 191 3.67 -19.99 -9.89
C GLY A 191 2.29 -19.82 -9.26
N LEU A 192 1.99 -18.69 -8.62
CA LEU A 192 0.64 -18.43 -8.08
C LEU A 192 -0.37 -18.27 -9.22
N PRO A 193 -1.59 -18.84 -9.07
CA PRO A 193 -2.61 -18.74 -10.10
C PRO A 193 -3.10 -17.29 -10.22
N ASN A 194 -3.18 -16.80 -11.45
CA ASN A 194 -3.68 -15.46 -11.78
C ASN A 194 -2.96 -14.34 -10.95
N PRO A 195 -1.64 -14.12 -11.18
CA PRO A 195 -0.80 -13.18 -10.42
C PRO A 195 -1.41 -11.79 -10.22
N ALA A 196 -1.99 -11.22 -11.27
CA ALA A 196 -2.59 -9.88 -11.21
C ALA A 196 -3.80 -9.79 -10.27
N GLY A 197 -4.47 -10.90 -9.97
CA GLY A 197 -5.61 -10.94 -9.05
C GLY A 197 -5.32 -11.53 -7.68
N VAL A 198 -4.05 -11.76 -7.34
CA VAL A 198 -3.65 -12.20 -5.99
C VAL A 198 -3.94 -11.08 -4.98
N ASP A 199 -4.42 -11.46 -3.81
CA ASP A 199 -4.55 -10.61 -2.63
C ASP A 199 -4.16 -11.42 -1.40
N LEU A 200 -2.88 -11.32 -1.00
CA LEU A 200 -2.36 -12.14 0.09
C LEU A 200 -3.02 -11.80 1.42
N VAL A 201 -3.28 -10.50 1.67
CA VAL A 201 -4.01 -10.04 2.86
C VAL A 201 -5.38 -10.71 2.93
N LYS A 202 -6.11 -10.79 1.81
CA LYS A 202 -7.41 -11.47 1.77
C LYS A 202 -7.26 -12.98 1.91
N TRP A 203 -6.29 -13.60 1.25
CA TRP A 203 -6.11 -15.05 1.23
C TRP A 203 -5.62 -15.63 2.55
N SER A 204 -4.92 -14.84 3.36
CA SER A 204 -4.43 -15.22 4.70
C SER A 204 -5.47 -15.08 5.80
N LYS A 205 -6.62 -14.43 5.54
CA LYS A 205 -7.68 -14.34 6.55
C LYS A 205 -8.16 -15.74 6.94
N GLY A 206 -8.18 -16.00 8.25
CA GLY A 206 -8.62 -17.27 8.82
C GLY A 206 -7.62 -18.42 8.69
N LYS A 207 -6.38 -18.18 8.24
CA LYS A 207 -5.31 -19.19 8.14
C LYS A 207 -4.20 -19.02 9.19
N HIS A 208 -4.48 -18.24 10.23
CA HIS A 208 -3.61 -18.03 11.38
C HIS A 208 -3.47 -19.33 12.19
N LYS A 209 -2.26 -19.68 12.58
CA LYS A 209 -1.94 -20.81 13.46
C LYS A 209 -1.61 -20.32 14.87
N PRO A 210 -1.82 -21.13 15.92
CA PRO A 210 -1.56 -20.71 17.30
C PRO A 210 -0.15 -20.16 17.55
N GLU A 211 0.84 -20.66 16.81
CA GLU A 211 2.24 -20.27 16.88
C GLU A 211 2.62 -19.04 16.03
N ASP A 212 1.71 -18.52 15.20
CA ASP A 212 2.00 -17.35 14.36
C ASP A 212 2.08 -16.07 15.22
N SER A 213 3.04 -15.19 14.89
CA SER A 213 3.18 -13.89 15.55
C SER A 213 2.10 -12.90 15.11
N PHE A 214 1.98 -11.78 15.81
CA PHE A 214 1.06 -10.68 15.46
C PHE A 214 1.35 -10.06 14.07
N GLU A 215 2.51 -10.35 13.47
CA GLU A 215 2.92 -9.86 12.15
C GLU A 215 2.28 -10.67 11.00
N TYR A 216 1.65 -11.82 11.31
CA TYR A 216 0.91 -12.64 10.35
C TYR A 216 -0.27 -11.90 9.74
N GLY A 217 -0.42 -11.98 8.41
CA GLY A 217 -1.46 -11.30 7.66
C GLY A 217 -1.20 -9.81 7.45
N ALA A 218 -0.08 -9.29 7.96
CA ALA A 218 0.40 -7.92 7.75
C ALA A 218 1.76 -7.89 7.03
N MET A 219 2.74 -8.68 7.49
CA MET A 219 4.11 -8.66 6.97
C MET A 219 4.54 -9.98 6.32
N PHE A 220 3.92 -11.09 6.72
CA PHE A 220 4.00 -12.38 6.03
C PHE A 220 2.62 -13.03 5.97
N PHE A 221 2.45 -13.97 5.04
CA PHE A 221 1.14 -14.42 4.59
C PHE A 221 1.11 -15.94 4.40
N ARG A 222 -0.09 -16.51 4.30
CA ARG A 222 -0.33 -17.91 3.95
C ARG A 222 -1.47 -18.02 2.96
N TYR A 223 -1.34 -18.86 1.95
CA TYR A 223 -2.36 -19.06 0.91
C TYR A 223 -2.64 -20.53 0.61
#